data_AF-A0A818DQ51-F1
#
_entry.id   AF-A0A818DQ51-F1
#
_cell.length_a   1.000
_cell.length_b   1.000
_cell.length_c   1.000
_cell.angle_alpha   90.00
_cell.angle_beta   90.00
_cell.angle_gamma   90.00
#
_symmetry.space_group_name_H-M   'P 1'
#
loop_
_entity.id
_entity.type
_entity.pdbx_description
1 polymer ?
#
loop_
_entity_poly.entity_id
_entity_poly.type
_entity_poly.pdbx_seq_one_letter_code
_entity_poly.pdbx_strand_id
1 'polypeptide(L)'
;MKIYVKDTAGKTITLDVQASETIEDIKLKIQDKEGIPSNQQRLLLAGIPLESTRKLSDYNILEDSTLHLVLCTNDGVRPHVHLSVDRSCLSITIDTGLNKRLLEMRSVHFSCSSDRFDATSNFIGLIVYGYDWQTDFRLNGKHCKTGYILIKKTDAIKHIQASQNTWFSRLFKWFFNEEISDRFVGTDFSFEAGEWKFNSYACKDNTKAYQTNMKGVNYVENEILDTAMKRMYINHQWQFNQNLQVKDLLQHITLLNMKQYQDEWNFNHAGQCDCGQQLW
;
A
#
# COMPACT_ATOMS: atom_id res chain seq x y z
N MET A 1 39.23 14.09 -11.18
CA MET A 1 40.10 13.14 -10.46
C MET A 1 39.43 11.77 -10.45
N LYS A 2 40.21 10.69 -10.34
CA LYS A 2 39.65 9.34 -10.21
C LYS A 2 39.66 8.87 -8.77
N ILE A 3 38.59 8.18 -8.37
CA ILE A 3 38.50 7.49 -7.07
C ILE A 3 38.00 6.06 -7.28
N TYR A 4 38.25 5.22 -6.27
CA TYR A 4 37.83 3.83 -6.25
C TYR A 4 36.80 3.60 -5.13
N VAL A 5 35.79 2.78 -5.42
CA VAL A 5 34.79 2.34 -4.45
C VAL A 5 34.82 0.82 -4.39
N LYS A 6 35.09 0.26 -3.22
CA LYS A 6 35.17 -1.19 -3.01
C LYS A 6 33.97 -1.70 -2.22
N ASP A 7 33.27 -2.70 -2.74
CA ASP A 7 32.15 -3.32 -2.04
C ASP A 7 32.60 -4.38 -1.01
N THR A 8 31.65 -4.94 -0.27
CA THR A 8 31.92 -6.00 0.73
C THR A 8 32.32 -7.34 0.11
N ALA A 9 32.05 -7.56 -1.18
CA ALA A 9 32.47 -8.75 -1.92
C ALA A 9 33.88 -8.59 -2.53
N GLY A 10 34.47 -7.39 -2.43
CA GLY A 10 35.79 -7.07 -2.94
C GLY A 10 35.82 -6.56 -4.39
N LYS A 11 34.67 -6.32 -5.02
CA LYS A 11 34.57 -5.68 -6.34
C LYS A 11 34.94 -4.21 -6.24
N THR A 12 35.73 -3.72 -7.18
CA THR A 12 36.14 -2.31 -7.28
C THR A 12 35.41 -1.61 -8.42
N ILE A 13 34.79 -0.47 -8.11
CA ILE A 13 34.12 0.44 -9.05
C ILE A 13 34.99 1.70 -9.18
N THR A 14 35.31 2.09 -10.42
CA THR A 14 36.10 3.31 -10.69
C THR A 14 35.17 4.46 -11.06
N LEU A 15 35.34 5.62 -10.44
CA LEU A 15 34.52 6.82 -10.68
C LEU A 15 35.38 8.02 -11.07
N ASP A 16 34.94 8.76 -12.09
CA ASP A 16 35.48 10.08 -12.45
C ASP A 16 34.65 11.17 -11.75
N VAL A 17 35.31 11.92 -10.87
CA VAL A 17 34.67 12.86 -9.92
C VAL A 17 35.40 14.20 -9.85
N GLN A 18 34.72 15.21 -9.30
CA GLN A 18 35.30 16.51 -8.94
C GLN A 18 35.34 16.65 -7.42
N ALA A 19 36.37 17.29 -6.86
CA ALA A 19 36.51 17.46 -5.42
C ALA A 19 35.34 18.26 -4.78
N SER A 20 34.61 19.05 -5.59
CA SER A 20 33.45 19.83 -5.17
C SER A 20 32.13 19.05 -5.11
N GLU A 21 32.08 17.83 -5.65
CA GLU A 21 30.88 16.99 -5.61
C GLU A 21 30.59 16.52 -4.19
N THR A 22 29.30 16.39 -3.88
CA THR A 22 28.82 15.89 -2.59
C THR A 22 28.86 14.37 -2.52
N ILE A 23 28.82 13.82 -1.32
CA ILE A 23 28.69 12.38 -1.11
C ILE A 23 27.39 11.85 -1.76
N GLU A 24 26.31 12.64 -1.78
CA GLU A 24 25.08 12.26 -2.50
C GLU A 24 25.31 12.15 -4.02
N ASP A 25 26.04 13.10 -4.63
CA ASP A 25 26.38 13.04 -6.05
C ASP A 25 27.19 11.77 -6.39
N ILE A 26 28.09 11.36 -5.49
CA ILE A 26 28.87 10.13 -5.67
C ILE A 26 27.97 8.89 -5.60
N LYS A 27 27.01 8.86 -4.67
CA LYS A 27 26.04 7.76 -4.58
C LYS A 27 25.18 7.65 -5.84
N LEU A 28 24.77 8.78 -6.42
CA LEU A 28 24.06 8.81 -7.69
C LEU A 28 24.89 8.25 -8.85
N LYS A 29 26.20 8.57 -8.93
CA LYS A 29 27.08 7.97 -9.95
C LYS A 29 27.24 6.46 -9.79
N ILE A 30 27.29 5.98 -8.54
CA ILE A 30 27.31 4.53 -8.26
C ILE A 30 25.99 3.91 -8.70
N GLN A 31 24.85 4.57 -8.44
CA GLN A 31 23.54 4.11 -8.90
C GLN A 31 23.49 4.00 -10.43
N ASP A 32 23.99 4.98 -11.16
CA ASP A 32 24.00 4.96 -12.63
C ASP A 32 24.86 3.82 -13.20
N LYS A 33 25.98 3.48 -12.53
CA LYS A 33 26.89 2.42 -12.99
C LYS A 33 26.48 1.01 -12.56
N GLU A 34 25.99 0.85 -11.34
CA GLU A 34 25.77 -0.45 -10.71
C GLU A 34 24.29 -0.77 -10.49
N GLY A 35 23.39 0.19 -10.69
CA GLY A 35 21.95 0.04 -10.47
C GLY A 35 21.54 0.01 -9.00
N ILE A 36 22.45 0.34 -8.08
CA ILE A 36 22.21 0.33 -6.62
C ILE A 36 21.63 1.70 -6.21
N PRO A 37 20.39 1.80 -5.70
CA PRO A 37 19.80 3.08 -5.30
C PRO A 37 20.67 3.89 -4.30
N SER A 38 20.79 5.21 -4.47
CA SER A 38 21.69 6.06 -3.65
C SER A 38 21.42 5.98 -2.15
N ASN A 39 20.16 5.81 -1.79
CA ASN A 39 19.66 5.68 -0.43
C ASN A 39 20.09 4.31 0.20
N GLN A 40 20.22 3.24 -0.59
CA GLN A 40 20.78 1.95 -0.13
C GLN A 40 22.30 1.98 0.09
N GLN A 41 22.97 3.08 -0.22
CA GLN A 41 24.43 3.15 -0.16
C GLN A 41 24.91 3.88 1.09
N ARG A 42 25.83 3.24 1.82
CA ARG A 42 26.65 3.90 2.84
C ARG A 42 28.11 3.83 2.45
N LEU A 43 28.66 5.00 2.16
CA LEU A 43 30.08 5.17 1.85
C LEU A 43 30.86 5.41 3.14
N LEU A 44 31.97 4.72 3.27
CA LEU A 44 32.87 4.81 4.42
C LEU A 44 34.29 5.14 3.95
N LEU A 45 34.96 6.02 4.70
CA LEU A 45 36.38 6.29 4.58
C LEU A 45 37.06 5.86 5.88
N ALA A 46 38.04 4.96 5.80
CA ALA A 46 38.71 4.40 6.98
C ALA A 46 37.74 3.86 8.06
N GLY A 47 36.60 3.29 7.64
CA GLY A 47 35.55 2.78 8.53
C GLY A 47 34.61 3.83 9.10
N ILE A 48 34.82 5.12 8.81
CA ILE A 48 33.96 6.22 9.27
C ILE A 48 32.91 6.52 8.19
N PRO A 49 31.60 6.54 8.53
CA PRO A 49 30.54 6.82 7.57
C PRO A 49 30.56 8.29 7.13
N LEU A 50 30.32 8.51 5.83
CA LEU A 50 30.31 9.85 5.23
C LEU A 50 28.89 10.43 5.18
N GLU A 51 28.74 11.71 5.53
CA GLU A 51 27.48 12.47 5.47
C GLU A 51 27.14 12.89 4.03
N SER A 52 25.91 12.62 3.58
CA SER A 52 25.45 12.89 2.19
C SER A 52 25.59 14.37 1.75
N THR A 53 25.46 15.33 2.68
CA THR A 53 25.47 16.77 2.37
C THR A 53 26.87 17.37 2.25
N ARG A 54 27.92 16.65 2.65
CA ARG A 54 29.31 17.15 2.59
C ARG A 54 29.98 16.82 1.25
N LYS A 55 31.00 17.59 0.90
CA LYS A 55 31.79 17.43 -0.32
C LYS A 55 32.94 16.45 -0.11
N LEU A 56 33.46 15.89 -1.21
CA LEU A 56 34.68 15.09 -1.19
C LEU A 56 35.87 15.84 -0.60
N SER A 57 36.02 17.13 -0.96
CA SER A 57 37.06 18.01 -0.40
C SER A 57 36.98 18.16 1.12
N ASP A 58 35.79 18.11 1.70
CA ASP A 58 35.59 18.29 3.15
C ASP A 58 36.18 17.11 3.96
N TYR A 59 36.34 15.95 3.30
CA TYR A 59 36.96 14.75 3.86
C TYR A 59 38.41 14.54 3.39
N ASN A 60 38.99 15.50 2.67
CA ASN A 60 40.31 15.36 2.03
C ASN A 60 40.42 14.11 1.14
N ILE A 61 39.33 13.75 0.45
CA ILE A 61 39.36 12.66 -0.53
C ILE A 61 40.04 13.18 -1.79
N LEU A 62 41.18 12.59 -2.13
CA LEU A 62 42.03 12.97 -3.27
C LEU A 62 41.94 11.93 -4.40
N GLU A 63 42.65 12.21 -5.49
CA GLU A 63 42.88 11.24 -6.55
C GLU A 63 43.44 9.93 -5.98
N ASP A 64 43.00 8.81 -6.56
CA ASP A 64 43.31 7.43 -6.18
C ASP A 64 42.85 6.99 -4.77
N SER A 65 42.04 7.80 -4.09
CA SER A 65 41.42 7.39 -2.81
C SER A 65 40.46 6.21 -2.99
N THR A 66 40.43 5.32 -1.99
CA THR A 66 39.48 4.19 -1.95
C THR A 66 38.43 4.37 -0.85
N LEU A 67 37.16 4.40 -1.24
CA LEU A 67 36.01 4.36 -0.36
C LEU A 67 35.48 2.94 -0.24
N HIS A 68 34.88 2.60 0.90
CA HIS A 68 34.19 1.32 1.08
C HIS A 68 32.68 1.55 0.96
N LEU A 69 32.04 0.78 0.09
CA LEU A 69 30.59 0.73 -0.05
C LEU A 69 30.05 -0.40 0.82
N VAL A 70 29.27 -0.03 1.82
CA VAL A 70 28.41 -0.96 2.53
C VAL A 70 26.99 -0.70 2.09
N LEU A 71 26.29 -1.75 1.69
CA LEU A 71 24.87 -1.67 1.42
C LEU A 71 24.14 -1.53 2.75
N CYS A 72 23.50 -0.37 2.94
CA CYS A 72 22.53 -0.23 3.99
C CYS A 72 21.21 -0.79 3.49
N THR A 73 20.66 -1.70 4.27
CA THR A 73 19.33 -2.29 4.08
C THR A 73 18.18 -1.30 4.22
N ASN A 74 18.46 0.00 4.29
CA ASN A 74 17.44 0.97 4.65
C ASN A 74 16.65 1.52 3.47
N ASP A 75 16.79 0.94 2.26
CA ASP A 75 16.15 1.54 1.09
C ASP A 75 15.73 0.57 -0.02
N GLY A 76 14.91 -0.43 0.28
CA GLY A 76 13.87 -0.82 -0.68
C GLY A 76 14.12 -2.08 -1.51
N VAL A 77 14.14 -3.24 -0.83
CA VAL A 77 13.21 -4.28 -1.30
C VAL A 77 11.85 -3.62 -1.25
N ARG A 78 11.19 -3.43 -2.40
CA ARG A 78 9.82 -2.90 -2.40
C ARG A 78 9.04 -3.76 -1.42
N PRO A 79 8.46 -3.21 -0.35
CA PRO A 79 7.67 -4.02 0.55
C PRO A 79 6.57 -4.66 -0.31
N HIS A 80 6.67 -5.97 -0.46
CA HIS A 80 5.70 -6.72 -1.23
C HIS A 80 4.53 -6.96 -0.29
N VAL A 81 3.45 -6.22 -0.53
CA VAL A 81 2.20 -6.47 0.14
C VAL A 81 1.49 -7.58 -0.63
N HIS A 82 1.39 -8.74 0.01
CA HIS A 82 0.60 -9.87 -0.46
C HIS A 82 -0.62 -9.98 0.42
N LEU A 83 -1.81 -9.79 -0.14
CA LEU A 83 -3.03 -10.20 0.56
C LEU A 83 -3.33 -11.66 0.20
N SER A 84 -3.73 -12.43 1.20
CA SER A 84 -4.29 -13.76 1.03
C SER A 84 -5.53 -13.86 1.89
N VAL A 85 -6.44 -14.74 1.51
CA VAL A 85 -7.68 -14.96 2.25
C VAL A 85 -7.76 -16.41 2.67
N ASP A 86 -8.13 -16.63 3.92
CA ASP A 86 -8.56 -17.93 4.42
C ASP A 86 -10.05 -17.90 4.77
N ARG A 87 -10.57 -18.97 5.39
CA ARG A 87 -12.01 -19.07 5.71
C ARG A 87 -12.49 -18.03 6.74
N SER A 88 -11.59 -17.31 7.40
CA SER A 88 -11.88 -16.47 8.57
C SER A 88 -11.30 -15.06 8.53
N CYS A 89 -10.26 -14.80 7.72
CA CYS A 89 -9.62 -13.50 7.65
C CYS A 89 -8.96 -13.18 6.29
N LEU A 90 -8.75 -11.88 6.08
CA LEU A 90 -7.84 -11.34 5.07
C LEU A 90 -6.47 -11.13 5.73
N SER A 91 -5.50 -11.89 5.27
CA SER A 91 -4.11 -11.87 5.71
C SER A 91 -3.32 -10.89 4.84
N ILE A 92 -2.82 -9.81 5.44
CA ILE A 92 -1.94 -8.82 4.81
C ILE A 92 -0.50 -9.17 5.19
N THR A 93 0.21 -9.80 4.27
CA THR A 93 1.64 -10.06 4.41
C THR A 93 2.42 -8.89 3.85
N ILE A 94 3.30 -8.31 4.65
CA ILE A 94 4.24 -7.28 4.21
C ILE A 94 5.63 -7.87 4.29
N ASP A 95 6.23 -8.06 3.12
CA ASP A 95 7.56 -8.64 2.98
C ASP A 95 8.54 -7.57 2.53
N THR A 96 9.46 -7.18 3.42
CA THR A 96 10.51 -6.20 3.13
C THR A 96 11.83 -6.89 2.73
N GLY A 97 11.79 -8.18 2.39
CA GLY A 97 12.95 -9.04 2.06
C GLY A 97 13.86 -9.40 3.24
N LEU A 98 13.89 -8.57 4.27
CA LEU A 98 14.62 -8.80 5.52
C LEU A 98 13.72 -9.29 6.64
N ASN A 99 12.46 -8.85 6.60
CA ASN A 99 11.43 -9.21 7.55
C ASN A 99 10.14 -9.45 6.80
N LYS A 100 9.45 -10.52 7.19
CA LYS A 100 8.10 -10.80 6.75
C LYS A 100 7.17 -10.64 7.94
N ARG A 101 6.18 -9.76 7.82
CA ARG A 101 5.15 -9.57 8.83
C ARG A 101 3.79 -9.93 8.28
N LEU A 102 2.96 -10.53 9.13
CA LEU A 102 1.60 -10.91 8.82
C LEU A 102 0.66 -10.09 9.71
N LEU A 103 -0.24 -9.35 9.09
CA LEU A 103 -1.36 -8.68 9.75
C LEU A 103 -2.63 -9.40 9.36
N GLU A 104 -3.51 -9.69 10.31
CA GLU A 104 -4.76 -10.38 10.03
C GLU A 104 -5.94 -9.44 10.23
N MET A 105 -6.67 -9.17 9.16
CA MET A 105 -7.95 -8.50 9.22
C MET A 105 -9.05 -9.54 9.42
N ARG A 106 -9.47 -9.69 10.68
CA ARG A 106 -10.57 -10.59 11.09
C ARG A 106 -11.93 -9.90 11.09
N SER A 107 -11.93 -8.57 11.13
CA SER A 107 -13.13 -7.75 11.13
C SER A 107 -12.90 -6.43 10.42
N VAL A 108 -13.98 -5.90 9.87
CA VAL A 108 -14.05 -4.55 9.31
C VAL A 108 -14.90 -3.69 10.24
N HIS A 109 -14.44 -2.48 10.51
CA HIS A 109 -15.15 -1.53 11.38
C HIS A 109 -15.09 -0.12 10.80
N PHE A 110 -16.23 0.54 10.76
CA PHE A 110 -16.34 1.86 10.18
C PHE A 110 -16.19 2.95 11.22
N SER A 111 -15.38 3.94 10.89
CA SER A 111 -15.13 5.14 11.65
C SER A 111 -16.42 5.86 12.01
N CYS A 112 -16.57 6.26 13.26
CA CYS A 112 -17.63 7.19 13.65
C CYS A 112 -17.42 8.60 13.06
N SER A 113 -16.23 8.89 12.53
CA SER A 113 -15.92 10.13 11.82
C SER A 113 -16.23 10.05 10.32
N SER A 114 -16.69 8.90 9.83
CA SER A 114 -17.13 8.74 8.45
C SER A 114 -18.36 9.58 8.16
N ASP A 115 -18.45 10.11 6.93
CA ASP A 115 -19.70 10.69 6.45
C ASP A 115 -20.74 9.59 6.20
N ARG A 116 -22.02 9.94 6.33
CA ARG A 116 -23.11 9.06 5.90
C ARG A 116 -23.01 8.88 4.39
N PHE A 117 -23.03 7.63 3.95
CA PHE A 117 -23.01 7.30 2.53
C PHE A 117 -24.32 7.70 1.85
N ASP A 118 -24.21 8.22 0.62
CA ASP A 118 -25.31 8.40 -0.31
C ASP A 118 -24.81 8.14 -1.73
N ALA A 119 -25.65 7.58 -2.59
CA ALA A 119 -25.24 7.19 -3.94
C ALA A 119 -25.02 8.39 -4.90
N THR A 120 -25.28 9.62 -4.46
CA THR A 120 -25.24 10.82 -5.31
C THR A 120 -23.96 11.62 -5.16
N SER A 121 -23.26 11.47 -4.03
CA SER A 121 -22.03 12.20 -3.72
C SER A 121 -20.81 11.37 -4.09
N ASN A 122 -19.69 12.05 -4.36
CA ASN A 122 -18.40 11.39 -4.50
C ASN A 122 -17.75 11.19 -3.12
N PHE A 123 -17.17 10.01 -2.90
CA PHE A 123 -16.47 9.67 -1.65
C PHE A 123 -15.04 9.23 -1.92
N ILE A 124 -14.18 9.53 -0.95
CA ILE A 124 -12.88 8.88 -0.79
C ILE A 124 -12.93 8.07 0.51
N GLY A 125 -12.37 6.88 0.46
CA GLY A 125 -12.23 5.98 1.57
C GLY A 125 -10.78 5.57 1.79
N LEU A 126 -10.47 5.20 3.02
CA LEU A 126 -9.25 4.49 3.37
C LEU A 126 -9.59 3.28 4.22
N ILE A 127 -8.78 2.24 4.06
CA ILE A 127 -8.74 1.09 4.96
C ILE A 127 -7.37 1.02 5.63
N VAL A 128 -7.38 0.86 6.94
CA VAL A 128 -6.17 0.78 7.76
C VAL A 128 -5.81 -0.68 8.01
N TYR A 129 -4.60 -1.07 7.64
CA TYR A 129 -4.00 -2.34 8.03
C TYR A 129 -3.11 -2.18 9.25
N GLY A 130 -2.39 -1.06 9.36
CA GLY A 130 -1.59 -0.73 10.52
C GLY A 130 -0.85 0.61 10.38
N TYR A 131 -0.13 0.97 11.43
CA TYR A 131 0.77 2.11 11.46
C TYR A 131 1.99 1.76 12.31
N ASP A 132 3.21 2.06 11.86
CA ASP A 132 4.46 1.59 12.48
C ASP A 132 4.46 0.09 12.76
N TRP A 133 3.88 -0.68 11.83
CA TRP A 133 3.76 -2.13 11.96
C TRP A 133 2.89 -2.59 13.14
N GLN A 134 2.10 -1.71 13.73
CA GLN A 134 1.15 -2.03 14.79
C GLN A 134 -0.26 -2.19 14.19
N THR A 135 -0.95 -3.25 14.59
CA THR A 135 -2.34 -3.56 14.20
C THR A 135 -3.38 -2.89 15.09
N ASP A 136 -2.96 -2.28 16.19
CA ASP A 136 -3.78 -1.57 17.17
C ASP A 136 -2.95 -0.38 17.67
N PHE A 137 -3.31 0.84 17.23
CA PHE A 137 -2.48 2.02 17.44
C PHE A 137 -3.30 3.28 17.70
N ARG A 138 -2.66 4.27 18.31
CA ARG A 138 -3.20 5.62 18.47
C ARG A 138 -2.32 6.64 17.75
N LEU A 139 -2.92 7.42 16.87
CA LEU A 139 -2.25 8.50 16.14
C LEU A 139 -3.03 9.80 16.33
N ASN A 140 -2.39 10.80 16.94
CA ASN A 140 -3.00 12.12 17.21
C ASN A 140 -4.41 12.04 17.83
N GLY A 141 -4.57 11.14 18.80
CA GLY A 141 -5.83 10.92 19.53
C GLY A 141 -6.85 10.04 18.81
N LYS A 142 -6.58 9.58 17.59
CA LYS A 142 -7.42 8.60 16.88
C LYS A 142 -6.95 7.19 17.19
N HIS A 143 -7.87 6.34 17.64
CA HIS A 143 -7.61 4.93 17.87
C HIS A 143 -8.06 4.12 16.66
N CYS A 144 -7.14 3.40 16.04
CA CYS A 144 -7.40 2.57 14.87
C CYS A 144 -6.88 1.15 15.08
N LYS A 145 -7.58 0.19 14.48
CA LYS A 145 -7.16 -1.21 14.41
C LYS A 145 -7.12 -1.68 12.96
N THR A 146 -6.49 -2.81 12.70
CA THR A 146 -6.56 -3.47 11.39
C THR A 146 -8.02 -3.67 10.97
N GLY A 147 -8.35 -3.27 9.75
CA GLY A 147 -9.71 -3.26 9.20
C GLY A 147 -10.53 -2.00 9.54
N TYR A 148 -9.90 -0.94 10.05
CA TYR A 148 -10.57 0.35 10.27
C TYR A 148 -10.84 1.00 8.91
N ILE A 149 -12.11 1.29 8.63
CA ILE A 149 -12.53 1.98 7.41
C ILE A 149 -13.00 3.38 7.74
N LEU A 150 -12.51 4.34 6.99
CA LEU A 150 -12.99 5.72 7.02
C LEU A 150 -13.45 6.10 5.62
N ILE A 151 -14.64 6.69 5.50
CA ILE A 151 -15.15 7.26 4.26
C ILE A 151 -15.54 8.72 4.46
N LYS A 152 -15.25 9.56 3.47
CA LYS A 152 -15.52 11.00 3.53
C LYS A 152 -15.95 11.51 2.17
N LYS A 153 -16.90 12.45 2.14
CA LYS A 153 -17.22 13.18 0.91
C LYS A 153 -16.00 13.97 0.47
N THR A 154 -15.64 13.86 -0.80
CA THR A 154 -14.45 14.56 -1.35
C THR A 154 -14.58 16.07 -1.21
N ASP A 155 -15.78 16.61 -1.41
CA ASP A 155 -16.09 18.03 -1.22
C ASP A 155 -15.84 18.55 0.20
N ALA A 156 -16.01 17.70 1.23
CA ALA A 156 -15.81 18.09 2.63
C ALA A 156 -14.34 18.32 2.97
N ILE A 157 -13.41 17.76 2.19
CA ILE A 157 -11.96 17.83 2.44
C ILE A 157 -11.19 18.51 1.30
N LYS A 158 -11.87 19.09 0.31
CA LYS A 158 -11.22 19.73 -0.86
C LYS A 158 -10.29 20.89 -0.53
N HIS A 159 -10.52 21.53 0.62
CA HIS A 159 -9.75 22.67 1.11
C HIS A 159 -8.50 22.25 1.90
N ILE A 160 -8.36 20.97 2.24
CA ILE A 160 -7.22 20.45 2.99
C ILE A 160 -5.99 20.46 2.09
N GLN A 161 -4.94 21.14 2.55
CA GLN A 161 -3.65 21.18 1.86
C GLN A 161 -2.75 20.07 2.41
N ALA A 162 -2.51 19.03 1.62
CA ALA A 162 -1.56 17.96 1.93
C ALA A 162 -0.30 18.10 1.07
N SER A 163 0.82 17.53 1.53
CA SER A 163 2.10 17.55 0.81
C SER A 163 1.98 16.94 -0.59
N GLN A 164 1.22 15.84 -0.69
CA GLN A 164 0.84 15.23 -1.96
C GLN A 164 -0.57 15.68 -2.36
N ASN A 165 -0.76 16.06 -3.62
CA ASN A 165 -2.04 16.55 -4.13
C ASN A 165 -3.01 15.42 -4.53
N THR A 166 -3.26 14.47 -3.62
CA THR A 166 -4.19 13.35 -3.83
C THR A 166 -5.33 13.38 -2.81
N TRP A 167 -6.51 12.88 -3.19
CA TRP A 167 -7.66 12.77 -2.26
C TRP A 167 -7.33 11.95 -1.03
N PHE A 168 -6.55 10.87 -1.21
CA PHE A 168 -6.09 10.03 -0.12
C PHE A 168 -5.21 10.78 0.88
N SER A 169 -4.22 11.55 0.41
CA SER A 169 -3.35 12.34 1.30
C SER A 169 -4.12 13.42 2.04
N ARG A 170 -5.12 14.03 1.39
CA ARG A 170 -6.04 14.98 2.04
C ARG A 170 -6.90 14.31 3.10
N LEU A 171 -7.44 13.12 2.83
CA LEU A 171 -8.23 12.34 3.78
C LEU A 171 -7.39 11.94 4.99
N PHE A 172 -6.18 11.43 4.76
CA PHE A 172 -5.23 11.03 5.80
C PHE A 172 -4.89 12.23 6.70
N LYS A 173 -4.52 13.37 6.09
CA LYS A 173 -4.21 14.60 6.83
C LYS A 173 -5.41 15.15 7.58
N TRP A 174 -6.60 15.13 6.99
CA TRP A 174 -7.83 15.56 7.67
C TRP A 174 -8.12 14.72 8.92
N PHE A 175 -7.97 13.39 8.82
CA PHE A 175 -8.36 12.49 9.91
C PHE A 175 -7.31 12.37 11.00
N PHE A 176 -6.04 12.20 10.61
CA PHE A 176 -4.93 11.98 11.53
C PHE A 176 -4.15 13.25 11.85
N ASN A 177 -4.41 14.38 11.18
CA ASN A 177 -3.63 15.63 11.33
C ASN A 177 -2.11 15.41 11.10
N GLU A 178 -1.78 14.54 10.14
CA GLU A 178 -0.40 14.16 9.81
C GLU A 178 -0.25 13.98 8.30
N GLU A 179 0.97 14.15 7.78
CA GLU A 179 1.28 13.80 6.39
C GLU A 179 1.43 12.28 6.25
N ILE A 180 0.97 11.74 5.12
CA ILE A 180 1.13 10.32 4.85
C ILE A 180 2.63 9.98 4.69
N SER A 181 3.04 8.86 5.27
CA SER A 181 4.40 8.33 5.20
C SER A 181 4.38 6.81 5.03
N ASP A 182 5.56 6.23 4.81
CA ASP A 182 5.81 4.79 4.73
C ASP A 182 5.44 4.02 6.01
N ARG A 183 5.30 4.71 7.14
CA ARG A 183 4.82 4.18 8.43
C ARG A 183 3.38 3.68 8.34
N PHE A 184 2.57 4.24 7.45
CA PHE A 184 1.18 3.83 7.27
C PHE A 184 1.07 2.62 6.35
N VAL A 185 0.32 1.60 6.79
CA VAL A 185 -0.03 0.45 5.97
C VAL A 185 -1.54 0.45 5.77
N GLY A 186 -1.96 0.61 4.53
CA GLY A 186 -3.37 0.64 4.16
C GLY A 186 -3.55 0.89 2.67
N THR A 187 -4.80 0.94 2.23
CA THR A 187 -5.14 1.32 0.86
C THR A 187 -6.31 2.30 0.85
N ASP A 188 -6.53 2.90 -0.31
CA ASP A 188 -7.62 3.83 -0.58
C ASP A 188 -8.61 3.23 -1.57
N PHE A 189 -9.80 3.80 -1.60
CA PHE A 189 -10.85 3.47 -2.56
C PHE A 189 -11.74 4.69 -2.74
N SER A 190 -12.42 4.81 -3.88
CA SER A 190 -13.34 5.92 -4.12
C SER A 190 -14.72 5.43 -4.53
N PHE A 191 -15.72 6.29 -4.36
CA PHE A 191 -17.04 6.13 -4.95
C PHE A 191 -17.29 7.33 -5.84
N GLU A 192 -17.50 7.07 -7.13
CA GLU A 192 -17.65 8.10 -8.15
C GLU A 192 -18.67 7.62 -9.18
N ALA A 193 -19.57 8.52 -9.58
CA ALA A 193 -20.57 8.24 -10.62
C ALA A 193 -21.42 6.97 -10.37
N GLY A 194 -21.72 6.66 -9.10
CA GLY A 194 -22.56 5.53 -8.73
C GLY A 194 -21.81 4.20 -8.51
N GLU A 195 -20.49 4.17 -8.72
CA GLU A 195 -19.68 2.96 -8.65
C GLU A 195 -18.54 3.07 -7.64
N TRP A 196 -18.29 1.97 -6.93
CA TRP A 196 -17.08 1.81 -6.13
C TRP A 196 -15.89 1.52 -7.03
N LYS A 197 -14.88 2.37 -6.94
CA LYS A 197 -13.59 2.22 -7.59
C LYS A 197 -12.57 1.80 -6.55
N PHE A 198 -12.35 0.51 -6.48
CA PHE A 198 -11.28 -0.07 -5.68
C PHE A 198 -10.02 -0.12 -6.52
N ASN A 199 -9.43 1.05 -6.60
CA ASN A 199 -8.18 1.26 -7.27
C ASN A 199 -7.09 0.78 -6.30
N SER A 200 -6.42 -0.34 -6.58
CA SER A 200 -5.11 -0.63 -5.98
C SER A 200 -4.03 0.34 -6.51
N TYR A 201 -4.39 1.61 -6.69
CA TYR A 201 -3.53 2.73 -7.04
C TYR A 201 -2.81 3.25 -5.79
N ALA A 202 -2.47 2.37 -4.86
CA ALA A 202 -1.41 2.62 -3.91
C ALA A 202 -0.13 2.93 -4.73
N CYS A 203 0.09 4.22 -4.96
CA CYS A 203 1.31 4.84 -5.48
C CYS A 203 1.64 4.62 -6.98
N LYS A 204 0.97 5.38 -7.86
CA LYS A 204 1.62 6.02 -9.03
C LYS A 204 1.29 7.51 -8.92
N ASP A 205 2.12 8.38 -8.33
CA ASP A 205 3.43 8.77 -8.86
C ASP A 205 4.42 9.34 -7.80
N ASN A 206 5.71 9.05 -8.03
CA ASN A 206 6.98 9.57 -7.49
C ASN A 206 7.43 9.50 -6.01
N THR A 207 6.66 9.02 -5.03
CA THR A 207 7.20 8.77 -3.66
C THR A 207 6.74 7.41 -3.11
N LYS A 208 7.46 6.36 -3.50
CA LYS A 208 7.10 4.93 -3.41
C LYS A 208 7.15 4.39 -1.98
N ALA A 209 6.02 3.91 -1.44
CA ALA A 209 6.00 3.16 -0.18
C ALA A 209 5.57 1.67 -0.32
N TYR A 210 4.60 1.31 -1.17
CA TYR A 210 4.14 -0.07 -1.29
C TYR A 210 3.70 -0.40 -2.73
N GLN A 211 4.08 -1.57 -3.26
CA GLN A 211 3.59 -2.06 -4.55
C GLN A 211 2.88 -3.41 -4.41
N THR A 212 1.59 -3.44 -4.72
CA THR A 212 0.78 -4.66 -4.81
C THR A 212 0.89 -5.21 -6.24
N ASN A 213 1.73 -6.23 -6.44
CA ASN A 213 1.97 -6.82 -7.76
C ASN A 213 1.01 -7.98 -8.13
N MET A 214 -0.23 -8.00 -7.62
CA MET A 214 -1.17 -9.10 -7.86
C MET A 214 -2.58 -8.62 -8.18
N LYS A 215 -2.93 -8.60 -9.48
CA LYS A 215 -4.29 -8.27 -9.98
C LYS A 215 -5.41 -9.16 -9.41
N GLY A 216 -5.12 -10.40 -8.99
CA GLY A 216 -6.13 -11.35 -8.49
C GLY A 216 -6.48 -11.22 -7.00
N VAL A 217 -5.57 -10.64 -6.21
CA VAL A 217 -5.72 -10.47 -4.76
C VAL A 217 -6.56 -9.22 -4.43
N ASN A 218 -6.46 -8.19 -5.27
CA ASN A 218 -7.32 -7.02 -5.23
C ASN A 218 -8.81 -7.42 -5.30
N TYR A 219 -9.17 -8.48 -6.03
CA TYR A 219 -10.57 -8.86 -6.21
C TYR A 219 -11.27 -9.19 -4.89
N VAL A 220 -10.64 -9.98 -4.01
CA VAL A 220 -11.30 -10.42 -2.77
C VAL A 220 -11.37 -9.30 -1.73
N GLU A 221 -10.35 -8.45 -1.64
CA GLU A 221 -10.42 -7.22 -0.84
C GLU A 221 -11.58 -6.34 -1.31
N ASN A 222 -11.72 -6.16 -2.61
CA ASN A 222 -12.80 -5.38 -3.21
C ASN A 222 -14.17 -5.99 -2.93
N GLU A 223 -14.31 -7.32 -3.03
CA GLU A 223 -15.56 -8.01 -2.70
C GLU A 223 -15.91 -7.90 -1.21
N ILE A 224 -14.91 -8.00 -0.31
CA ILE A 224 -15.11 -7.79 1.14
C ILE A 224 -15.60 -6.36 1.38
N LEU A 225 -14.95 -5.37 0.77
CA LEU A 225 -15.30 -3.96 0.92
C LEU A 225 -16.69 -3.67 0.35
N ASP A 226 -16.98 -4.10 -0.88
CA ASP A 226 -18.29 -3.92 -1.51
C ASP A 226 -19.40 -4.60 -0.70
N THR A 227 -19.17 -5.82 -0.23
CA THR A 227 -20.13 -6.55 0.64
C THR A 227 -20.32 -5.82 1.97
N ALA A 228 -19.25 -5.30 2.58
CA ALA A 228 -19.33 -4.53 3.82
C ALA A 228 -20.12 -3.23 3.61
N MET A 229 -19.86 -2.49 2.52
CA MET A 229 -20.59 -1.27 2.16
C MET A 229 -22.08 -1.54 1.94
N LYS A 230 -22.42 -2.60 1.19
CA LYS A 230 -23.81 -3.02 0.96
C LYS A 230 -24.52 -3.41 2.26
N ARG A 231 -23.83 -4.09 3.18
CA ARG A 231 -24.39 -4.40 4.52
C ARG A 231 -24.64 -3.16 5.37
N MET A 232 -23.83 -2.12 5.20
CA MET A 232 -24.01 -0.87 5.92
C MET A 232 -25.03 0.06 5.29
N TYR A 233 -25.38 -0.14 4.02
CA TYR A 233 -26.34 0.69 3.30
C TYR A 233 -27.56 -0.12 2.88
N ILE A 234 -28.50 -0.27 3.82
CA ILE A 234 -29.73 -1.04 3.64
C ILE A 234 -30.90 -0.07 3.50
N ASN A 235 -31.79 -0.30 2.53
CA ASN A 235 -33.00 0.50 2.30
C ASN A 235 -32.72 2.01 2.21
N HIS A 236 -31.65 2.39 1.51
CA HIS A 236 -31.17 3.77 1.38
C HIS A 236 -30.80 4.45 2.71
N GLN A 237 -30.48 3.68 3.74
CA GLN A 237 -30.09 4.19 5.05
C GLN A 237 -28.75 3.60 5.50
N TRP A 238 -27.84 4.50 5.88
CA TRP A 238 -26.56 4.15 6.48
C TRP A 238 -26.74 3.68 7.93
N GLN A 239 -26.36 2.43 8.17
CA GLN A 239 -26.38 1.81 9.49
C GLN A 239 -25.07 2.15 10.22
N PHE A 240 -25.16 2.68 11.45
CA PHE A 240 -23.97 2.97 12.24
C PHE A 240 -23.51 1.75 13.03
N ASN A 241 -22.19 1.66 13.23
CA ASN A 241 -21.57 0.91 14.32
C ASN A 241 -21.75 -0.61 14.26
N GLN A 242 -21.39 -1.22 13.13
CA GLN A 242 -21.27 -2.67 13.03
C GLN A 242 -19.81 -3.08 12.88
N ASN A 243 -19.36 -3.91 13.82
CA ASN A 243 -18.17 -4.70 13.65
C ASN A 243 -18.54 -5.91 12.79
N LEU A 244 -18.18 -5.85 11.51
CA LEU A 244 -18.48 -6.92 10.54
C LEU A 244 -17.35 -7.93 10.55
N GLN A 245 -17.65 -9.18 10.87
CA GLN A 245 -16.66 -10.25 10.84
C GLN A 245 -16.35 -10.63 9.39
N VAL A 246 -15.06 -10.72 9.04
CA VAL A 246 -14.62 -11.08 7.68
C VAL A 246 -15.12 -12.47 7.29
N LYS A 247 -15.13 -13.43 8.23
CA LYS A 247 -15.71 -14.76 8.01
C LYS A 247 -17.17 -14.71 7.50
N ASP A 248 -17.98 -13.80 8.03
CA ASP A 248 -19.41 -13.69 7.69
C ASP A 248 -19.60 -12.99 6.34
N LEU A 249 -18.68 -12.10 5.97
CA LEU A 249 -18.63 -11.47 4.65
C LEU A 249 -18.23 -12.50 3.58
N LEU A 250 -17.17 -13.28 3.84
CA LEU A 250 -16.68 -14.32 2.94
C LEU A 250 -17.70 -15.44 2.72
N GLN A 251 -18.40 -15.86 3.78
CA GLN A 251 -19.50 -16.82 3.64
C GLN A 251 -20.60 -16.28 2.73
N HIS A 252 -20.95 -15.00 2.87
CA HIS A 252 -21.97 -14.37 2.02
C HIS A 252 -21.54 -14.27 0.56
N ILE A 253 -20.29 -13.85 0.30
CA ILE A 253 -19.71 -13.81 -1.05
C ILE A 253 -19.75 -15.20 -1.69
N THR A 254 -19.35 -16.24 -0.95
CA THR A 254 -19.38 -17.64 -1.43
C THR A 254 -20.79 -18.08 -1.82
N LEU A 255 -21.79 -17.73 -1.00
CA LEU A 255 -23.20 -18.04 -1.29
C LEU A 255 -23.72 -17.30 -2.53
N LEU A 256 -23.37 -16.02 -2.70
CA LEU A 256 -23.74 -15.24 -3.88
C LEU A 256 -23.13 -15.83 -5.15
N ASN A 257 -21.85 -16.19 -5.11
CA ASN A 257 -21.16 -16.78 -6.26
C ASN A 257 -21.72 -18.16 -6.64
N MET A 258 -22.07 -18.99 -5.65
CA MET A 258 -22.76 -20.26 -5.92
C MET A 258 -24.14 -20.04 -6.55
N LYS A 259 -24.90 -19.05 -6.06
CA LYS A 259 -26.22 -18.73 -6.61
C LYS A 259 -26.10 -18.21 -8.05
N GLN A 260 -25.17 -17.31 -8.33
CA GLN A 260 -24.92 -16.81 -9.67
C GLN A 260 -24.52 -17.94 -10.62
N TYR A 261 -23.62 -18.84 -10.20
CA TYR A 261 -23.24 -20.00 -11.00
C TYR A 261 -24.44 -20.91 -11.29
N GLN A 262 -25.30 -21.13 -10.29
CA GLN A 262 -26.51 -21.94 -10.46
C GLN A 262 -27.52 -21.26 -11.39
N ASP A 263 -27.69 -19.94 -11.30
CA ASP A 263 -28.56 -19.16 -12.17
C ASP A 263 -28.04 -19.13 -13.62
N GLU A 264 -26.72 -18.98 -13.83
CA GLU A 264 -26.06 -19.08 -15.14
C GLU A 264 -26.15 -20.49 -15.71
N TRP A 265 -25.93 -21.52 -14.88
CA TRP A 265 -26.09 -22.92 -15.29
C TRP A 265 -27.54 -23.20 -15.70
N ASN A 266 -28.52 -22.78 -14.88
CA ASN A 266 -29.94 -22.89 -15.20
C ASN A 266 -30.29 -22.13 -16.49
N PHE A 267 -29.80 -20.90 -16.67
CA PHE A 267 -30.05 -20.10 -17.89
C PHE A 267 -29.48 -20.77 -19.15
N ASN A 268 -28.26 -21.30 -19.07
CA ASN A 268 -27.60 -21.96 -20.19
C ASN A 268 -28.19 -23.35 -20.52
N HIS A 269 -28.86 -24.00 -19.56
CA HIS A 269 -29.46 -25.33 -19.73
C HIS A 269 -30.99 -25.31 -19.79
N ALA A 270 -31.64 -24.16 -19.54
CA ALA A 270 -33.09 -23.98 -19.67
C ALA A 270 -33.61 -24.06 -21.13
N GLY A 271 -32.71 -24.14 -22.11
CA GLY A 271 -33.03 -24.34 -23.52
C GLY A 271 -32.73 -25.74 -24.09
N GLN A 272 -32.22 -26.67 -23.29
CA GLN A 272 -31.97 -28.06 -23.73
C GLN A 272 -33.02 -29.01 -23.17
N CYS A 273 -34.29 -28.79 -23.51
CA CYS A 273 -35.27 -29.87 -23.45
C CYS A 273 -36.43 -29.57 -24.41
N ASP A 274 -36.22 -29.85 -25.69
CA ASP A 274 -37.30 -29.96 -26.68
C ASP A 274 -37.16 -31.25 -27.51
N CYS A 275 -36.80 -32.34 -26.84
CA CYS A 275 -37.03 -33.68 -27.37
C CYS A 275 -37.77 -34.50 -26.31
N GLY A 276 -39.08 -34.63 -26.53
CA GLY A 276 -39.97 -35.49 -25.75
C GLY A 276 -39.56 -36.96 -25.87
N GLN A 277 -38.61 -37.39 -25.05
CA GLN A 277 -38.44 -38.80 -24.71
C GLN A 277 -38.52 -38.96 -23.20
N GLN A 278 -39.71 -39.37 -22.77
CA GLN A 278 -39.91 -40.02 -21.49
C GLN A 278 -38.99 -41.22 -21.38
N LEU A 279 -38.14 -41.24 -20.36
CA LEU A 279 -37.63 -42.49 -19.81
C LEU A 279 -38.55 -42.87 -18.66
N TRP A 280 -39.51 -43.75 -19.01
CA TRP A 280 -40.47 -44.51 -18.20
C TRP A 280 -41.49 -43.73 -17.37
#